data_AF-A0A956YYH6-F1
#
_entry.id   AF-A0A956YYH6-F1
#
_cell.length_a   1.000
_cell.length_b   1.000
_cell.length_c   1.000
_cell.angle_alpha   90.00
_cell.angle_beta   90.00
_cell.angle_gamma   90.00
#
_symmetry.space_group_name_H-M   'P 1'
#
loop_
_entity.id
_entity.type
_entity.pdbx_description
1 polymer ?
#
loop_
_entity_poly.entity_id
_entity_poly.type
_entity_poly.pdbx_seq_one_letter_code
_entity_poly.pdbx_strand_id
1 'polypeptide(L)'
;MAISLAMLRDRLRQPVPSLPLAIFRVGFGLVLFVSLVRFIANGWVQTQYVAPTFHFTFVGFGWVRPLPGDGMTAIFVLLTLGALGIAAGLFYRASVVAFFVLFTYVELIDQT
;
A
#
# COMPACT_ATOMS: atom_id res chain seq x y z
N MET A 1 -34.94 -26.05 -7.42
CA MET A 1 -33.57 -26.56 -7.26
C MET A 1 -33.04 -26.07 -5.91
N ALA A 2 -33.31 -26.80 -4.83
CA ALA A 2 -32.93 -26.39 -3.47
C ALA A 2 -31.55 -26.96 -3.15
N ILE A 3 -30.53 -26.10 -3.09
CA ILE A 3 -29.19 -26.46 -2.62
C ILE A 3 -29.32 -26.75 -1.12
N SER A 4 -29.11 -28.00 -0.70
CA SER A 4 -29.14 -28.40 0.71
C SER A 4 -28.03 -27.69 1.48
N LEU A 5 -28.38 -27.05 2.61
CA LEU A 5 -27.44 -26.35 3.50
C LEU A 5 -26.28 -27.24 3.97
N ALA A 6 -26.48 -28.55 4.02
CA ALA A 6 -25.44 -29.53 4.33
C ALA A 6 -24.32 -29.55 3.28
N MET A 7 -24.65 -29.47 1.99
CA MET A 7 -23.65 -29.45 0.90
C MET A 7 -22.81 -28.17 0.89
N LEU A 8 -23.41 -27.04 1.23
CA LEU A 8 -22.70 -25.77 1.41
C LEU A 8 -21.73 -25.84 2.59
N ARG A 9 -22.15 -26.44 3.71
CA ARG A 9 -21.32 -26.60 4.91
C ARG A 9 -20.07 -27.45 4.65
N ASP A 10 -20.20 -28.52 3.87
CA ASP A 10 -19.07 -29.40 3.55
C ASP A 10 -18.09 -28.73 2.58
N ARG A 11 -18.59 -27.97 1.59
CA ARG A 11 -17.75 -27.19 0.67
C ARG A 11 -16.94 -26.10 1.37
N LEU A 12 -17.50 -25.40 2.35
CA LEU A 12 -16.81 -24.33 3.08
C LEU A 12 -15.69 -24.84 3.99
N ARG A 13 -15.66 -26.14 4.32
CA ARG A 13 -14.66 -26.75 5.21
C ARG A 13 -13.51 -27.43 4.48
N GLN A 14 -13.53 -27.48 3.15
CA GLN A 14 -12.47 -28.12 2.40
C GLN A 14 -11.17 -27.31 2.50
N PRO A 15 -10.03 -27.96 2.80
CA PRO A 15 -8.74 -27.27 2.84
C PRO A 15 -8.38 -26.75 1.44
N VAL A 16 -8.14 -25.45 1.35
CA VAL A 16 -7.74 -24.78 0.10
C VAL A 16 -6.21 -24.65 0.10
N PRO A 17 -5.52 -24.90 -1.03
CA PRO A 17 -4.09 -24.71 -1.12
C PRO A 17 -3.72 -23.25 -0.80
N SER A 18 -2.72 -23.07 0.06
CA SER A 18 -2.21 -21.75 0.46
C SER A 18 -1.25 -21.12 -0.56
N LEU A 19 -0.80 -21.91 -1.54
CA LEU A 19 0.19 -21.49 -2.54
C LEU A 19 -0.25 -20.29 -3.39
N PRO A 20 -1.48 -20.23 -3.96
CA PRO A 20 -1.92 -19.08 -4.75
C PRO A 20 -1.93 -17.77 -3.95
N LEU A 21 -2.29 -17.85 -2.66
CA LEU A 21 -2.29 -16.71 -1.76
C LEU A 21 -0.86 -16.19 -1.48
N ALA A 22 0.10 -17.10 -1.33
CA ALA A 22 1.50 -16.73 -1.17
C ALA A 22 2.05 -16.05 -2.43
N ILE A 23 1.80 -16.62 -3.61
CA ILE A 23 2.24 -16.04 -4.90
C ILE A 23 1.64 -14.65 -5.09
N PHE A 24 0.35 -14.48 -4.82
CA PHE A 24 -0.31 -13.17 -4.92
C PHE A 24 0.34 -12.12 -4.02
N ARG A 25 0.66 -12.47 -2.76
CA ARG A 25 1.31 -11.54 -1.83
C ARG A 25 2.69 -11.09 -2.31
N VAL A 26 3.50 -12.04 -2.77
CA VAL A 26 4.84 -11.75 -3.29
C VAL A 26 4.74 -10.85 -4.52
N GLY A 27 3.91 -11.23 -5.49
CA GLY A 27 3.71 -10.45 -6.72
C GLY A 27 3.18 -9.04 -6.45
N PHE A 28 2.18 -8.92 -5.58
CA PHE A 28 1.63 -7.63 -5.17
C PHE A 28 2.69 -6.75 -4.50
N GLY A 29 3.42 -7.28 -3.51
CA GLY A 29 4.48 -6.53 -2.84
C GLY A 29 5.60 -6.08 -3.78
N LEU A 30 5.99 -6.91 -4.75
CA LEU A 30 7.01 -6.57 -5.74
C LEU A 30 6.54 -5.45 -6.69
N VAL A 31 5.29 -5.49 -7.17
CA VAL A 31 4.73 -4.42 -8.00
C VAL A 31 4.71 -3.09 -7.26
N LEU A 32 4.32 -3.10 -5.98
CA LEU A 32 4.36 -1.91 -5.13
C LEU A 32 5.79 -1.40 -4.94
N PHE A 33 6.73 -2.29 -4.62
CA PHE A 33 8.13 -1.95 -4.42
C PHE A 33 8.74 -1.29 -5.67
N VAL A 34 8.58 -1.90 -6.84
CA VAL A 34 9.09 -1.36 -8.10
C VAL A 34 8.45 0.00 -8.42
N SER A 35 7.15 0.15 -8.17
CA SER A 35 6.45 1.43 -8.37
C SER A 35 7.03 2.54 -7.51
N LEU A 36 7.29 2.27 -6.22
CA LEU A 36 7.85 3.25 -5.29
C LEU A 36 9.31 3.57 -5.57
N VAL A 37 10.13 2.56 -5.86
CA VAL A 37 11.53 2.78 -6.25
C VAL A 37 11.60 3.63 -7.51
N ARG A 38 10.75 3.36 -8.51
CA ARG A 38 10.64 4.20 -9.71
C ARG A 38 10.23 5.63 -9.37
N PHE A 39 9.29 5.81 -8.46
CA PHE A 39 8.82 7.12 -8.01
C PHE A 39 9.95 7.94 -7.38
N ILE A 40 10.75 7.32 -6.50
CA ILE A 40 11.93 7.93 -5.89
C ILE A 40 13.01 8.22 -6.95
N ALA A 41 13.32 7.25 -7.82
CA ALA A 41 14.38 7.36 -8.83
C ALA A 41 14.12 8.50 -9.84
N ASN A 42 12.86 8.76 -10.17
CA ASN A 42 12.48 9.87 -11.05
C ASN A 42 12.45 11.24 -10.34
N GLY A 43 12.72 11.29 -9.03
CA GLY A 43 12.65 12.52 -8.25
C GLY A 43 11.23 13.08 -8.07
N TRP A 44 10.20 12.25 -8.30
CA TRP A 44 8.80 12.69 -8.21
C TRP A 44 8.39 13.06 -6.79
N VAL A 45 9.07 12.51 -5.77
CA VAL A 45 8.83 12.91 -4.38
C VAL A 45 9.05 14.42 -4.20
N GLN A 46 10.15 14.94 -4.73
CA GLN A 46 10.49 16.36 -4.62
C GLN A 46 9.59 17.22 -5.50
N THR A 47 9.37 16.82 -6.75
CA THR A 47 8.61 17.65 -7.69
C THR A 47 7.11 17.69 -7.40
N GLN A 48 6.53 16.60 -6.88
CA GLN A 48 5.09 16.50 -6.65
C GLN A 48 4.67 16.78 -5.20
N TYR A 49 5.55 16.61 -4.21
CA TYR A 49 5.17 16.83 -2.80
C TYR A 49 5.95 17.91 -2.07
N VAL A 50 7.17 18.26 -2.50
CA VAL A 50 8.02 19.25 -1.79
C VAL A 50 8.03 20.61 -2.48
N ALA A 51 8.08 20.62 -3.81
CA ALA A 51 8.14 21.84 -4.62
C ALA A 51 6.80 22.60 -4.82
N PRO A 52 5.61 21.97 -4.82
CA PRO A 52 4.38 22.71 -5.10
C PRO A 52 4.07 23.72 -4.00
N THR A 53 3.73 24.93 -4.42
CA THR A 53 3.28 26.01 -3.52
C THR A 53 1.81 25.87 -3.11
N PHE A 54 1.04 25.05 -3.82
CA PHE A 54 -0.36 24.78 -3.52
C PHE A 54 -0.64 23.28 -3.66
N HIS A 55 -1.09 22.66 -2.57
CA HIS A 55 -1.60 21.29 -2.56
C HIS A 55 -3.11 21.36 -2.53
N PHE A 56 -3.77 20.87 -3.58
CA PHE A 56 -5.20 20.59 -3.51
C PHE A 56 -5.34 19.43 -2.52
N THR A 57 -6.10 19.66 -1.44
CA THR A 57 -6.35 18.64 -0.43
C THR A 57 -7.78 18.17 -0.62
N PHE A 58 -8.02 16.88 -0.40
CA PHE A 58 -9.38 16.34 -0.43
C PHE A 58 -10.30 17.15 0.49
N VAL A 59 -11.54 17.39 0.04
CA VAL A 59 -12.54 18.13 0.82
C VAL A 59 -12.75 17.44 2.18
N GLY A 60 -12.41 18.13 3.27
CA GLY A 60 -12.42 17.57 4.64
C GLY A 60 -11.05 17.18 5.21
N PHE A 61 -10.00 17.15 4.38
CA PHE A 61 -8.63 16.78 4.74
C PHE A 61 -7.61 17.93 4.61
N GLY A 62 -8.06 19.19 4.57
CA GLY A 62 -7.16 20.37 4.50
C GLY A 62 -6.20 20.57 5.69
N TRP A 63 -6.36 19.76 6.75
CA TRP A 63 -5.44 19.69 7.88
C TRP A 63 -4.25 18.73 7.63
N VAL A 64 -4.37 17.82 6.67
CA VAL A 64 -3.29 16.90 6.28
C VAL A 64 -2.41 17.63 5.27
N ARG A 65 -1.18 17.96 5.67
CA ARG A 65 -0.21 18.68 4.84
C ARG A 65 1.02 17.82 4.64
N PRO A 66 1.72 17.94 3.49
CA PRO A 66 2.98 17.24 3.30
C PRO A 66 3.97 17.63 4.39
N LEU A 67 4.74 16.64 4.86
CA LEU A 67 5.80 16.91 5.82
C LEU A 67 6.87 17.78 5.15
N PRO A 68 7.32 18.87 5.80
CA PRO A 68 8.32 19.75 5.23
C PRO A 68 9.70 19.08 5.11
N GLY A 69 10.52 19.58 4.18
CA GLY A 69 11.89 19.10 3.97
C GLY A 69 11.94 17.64 3.51
N ASP A 70 12.81 16.85 4.14
CA ASP A 70 13.04 15.44 3.78
C ASP A 70 11.98 14.47 4.34
N GLY A 71 10.95 14.98 5.03
CA GLY A 71 9.93 14.13 5.65
C GLY A 71 9.14 13.29 4.65
N MET A 72 8.79 13.84 3.48
CA MET A 72 8.14 13.07 2.42
C MET A 72 9.06 11.98 1.85
N THR A 73 10.35 12.27 1.70
CA THR A 73 11.35 11.26 1.29
C THR A 73 11.40 10.11 2.29
N ALA A 74 11.39 10.40 3.59
CA ALA A 74 11.38 9.38 4.63
C ALA A 74 10.12 8.49 4.57
N ILE A 75 8.95 9.07 4.29
CA ILE A 75 7.69 8.33 4.10
C ILE A 75 7.78 7.38 2.92
N PHE A 76 8.31 7.83 1.77
CA PHE A 76 8.49 6.98 0.59
C PHE A 76 9.50 5.85 0.82
N VAL A 77 10.56 6.09 1.59
CA VAL A 77 11.49 5.03 2.02
C VAL A 77 10.78 4.00 2.91
N LEU A 78 9.98 4.45 3.89
CA LEU A 78 9.20 3.55 4.75
C LEU A 78 8.16 2.74 3.96
N LEU A 79 7.48 3.37 3.00
CA LEU A 79 6.57 2.69 2.06
C LEU A 79 7.30 1.60 1.26
N THR A 80 8.50 1.91 0.78
CA THR A 80 9.32 0.98 -0.01
C THR A 80 9.75 -0.22 0.83
N LEU A 81 10.18 0.01 2.08
CA LEU A 81 10.50 -1.04 3.04
C LEU A 81 9.25 -1.87 3.40
N GLY A 82 8.10 -1.22 3.55
CA GLY A 82 6.81 -1.87 3.78
C GLY A 82 6.43 -2.81 2.63
N ALA A 83 6.54 -2.35 1.38
CA ALA A 83 6.29 -3.16 0.18
C ALA A 83 7.23 -4.36 0.09
N LEU A 84 8.51 -4.18 0.43
CA LEU A 84 9.49 -5.27 0.50
C LEU A 84 9.13 -6.28 1.60
N GLY A 85 8.68 -5.81 2.77
CA GLY A 85 8.19 -6.66 3.85
C GLY A 85 6.96 -7.47 3.46
N ILE A 86 6.02 -6.86 2.70
CA ILE A 86 4.86 -7.55 2.12
C ILE A 86 5.31 -8.62 1.14
N ALA A 87 6.25 -8.31 0.24
CA ALA A 87 6.78 -9.24 -0.74
C ALA A 87 7.52 -10.43 -0.08
N ALA A 88 8.34 -10.16 0.94
CA ALA A 88 9.07 -11.18 1.68
C ALA A 88 8.19 -11.99 2.64
N GLY A 89 6.98 -11.51 2.96
CA GLY A 89 6.12 -12.08 3.99
C GLY A 89 6.61 -11.87 5.43
N LEU A 90 7.64 -11.03 5.62
CA LEU A 90 8.20 -10.72 6.93
C LEU A 90 7.28 -9.77 7.69
N PHE A 91 6.91 -10.11 8.94
CA PHE A 91 5.98 -9.33 9.76
C PHE A 91 4.73 -8.85 8.97
N TYR A 92 4.20 -9.71 8.09
CA TYR A 92 3.21 -9.35 7.06
C TYR A 92 2.07 -8.45 7.58
N ARG A 93 1.51 -8.75 8.75
CA ARG A 93 0.43 -7.95 9.35
C ARG A 93 0.86 -6.51 9.65
N ALA A 94 2.05 -6.33 10.22
CA ALA A 94 2.59 -5.01 10.51
C ALA A 94 2.98 -4.28 9.20
N SER A 95 3.62 -4.97 8.26
CA SER A 95 4.03 -4.37 6.98
C SER A 95 2.84 -3.90 6.15
N VAL A 96 1.76 -4.69 6.06
CA VAL A 96 0.54 -4.29 5.34
C VAL A 96 -0.15 -3.10 6.02
N VAL A 97 -0.28 -3.11 7.35
CA VAL A 97 -0.91 -2.00 8.08
C VAL A 97 -0.10 -0.72 7.94
N ALA A 98 1.23 -0.79 8.13
CA ALA A 98 2.10 0.36 7.97
C ALA A 98 2.07 0.89 6.52
N PHE A 99 2.15 0.00 5.53
CA PHE A 99 2.04 0.37 4.12
C PHE A 99 0.70 1.05 3.83
N PHE A 100 -0.41 0.46 4.27
CA PHE A 100 -1.74 1.00 4.05
C PHE A 100 -1.91 2.39 4.65
N VAL A 101 -1.51 2.59 5.91
CA VAL A 101 -1.63 3.90 6.58
C VAL A 101 -0.78 4.96 5.88
N LEU A 102 0.48 4.66 5.58
CA LEU A 102 1.37 5.60 4.90
C LEU A 102 0.89 5.90 3.47
N PHE A 103 0.41 4.89 2.76
CA PHE A 103 -0.09 5.04 1.40
C PHE A 103 -1.34 5.92 1.37
N THR A 104 -2.31 5.65 2.26
CA THR A 104 -3.50 6.50 2.41
C THR A 104 -3.11 7.93 2.78
N TYR A 105 -2.11 8.14 3.63
CA TYR A 105 -1.62 9.48 3.95
C TYR A 105 -1.10 10.22 2.70
N VAL A 106 -0.27 9.55 1.88
CA VAL A 106 0.28 10.14 0.65
C VAL A 106 -0.85 10.47 -0.33
N GLU A 107 -1.78 9.55 -0.55
CA GLU A 107 -2.94 9.75 -1.43
C GLU A 107 -3.88 10.86 -0.96
N LEU A 108 -4.02 11.10 0.35
CA LEU A 108 -4.84 12.19 0.87
C LEU A 108 -4.25 13.58 0.63
N ILE A 109 -2.93 13.65 0.45
CA ILE A 109 -2.19 14.89 0.17
C ILE A 109 -2.04 15.11 -1.33
N ASP A 110 -1.95 14.03 -2.09
CA ASP A 110 -1.84 14.08 -3.53
C ASP A 110 -3.21 14.32 -4.16
N GLN A 111 -3.43 15.53 -4.63
CA GLN A 111 -4.54 15.81 -5.54
C GLN A 111 -3.94 16.52 -6.75
N THR A 112 -3.67 15.76 -7.80
CA THR A 112 -3.38 16.27 -9.15
C THR A 112 -4.61 16.92 -9.77
#